data_AF-A0A2T4IJ98-F1
#
_entry.id   AF-A0A2T4IJ98-F1
#
_cell.length_a   1.000
_cell.length_b   1.000
_cell.length_c   1.000
_cell.angle_alpha   90.00
_cell.angle_beta   90.00
_cell.angle_gamma   90.00
#
_symmetry.space_group_name_H-M   'P 1'
#
loop_
_entity.id
_entity.type
_entity.pdbx_description
1 polymer ?
#
loop_
_entity_poly.entity_id
_entity_poly.type
_entity_poly.pdbx_seq_one_letter_code
_entity_poly.pdbx_strand_id
1 'polypeptide(L)'
;MWFKNLQIYRLPAPWAITLTELDDQLARRRFLPCGSQEAESRGWIAPLGGDGPLVHSIGGQWLIALGIEQRLLPASVVRQVADERAEEIAAQQGYKLGRKQMKDLREAVQQELMPRAFTRRRKMYAWIDPEGGWLGIDAPSQTRAEDLLEVLRQTLDTLPLALVRTERSPVAAMADWLAGGEAPGNFTIDQDCELRSVADEKAAVRYVRHALDGDDVRAHLVGGKLPTRLALTFDDRVSFVLTEKTEIKRLDFLDVVKEQIDDKETDAQALFDAGFALMTGELRLLLPALVEVLGGELKAAVDTPATGMAAAAGDPPF
;
A
#
# COMPACT_ATOMS: atom_id res chain seq x y z
N MET A 1 13.76 3.95 -11.36
CA MET A 1 12.37 3.95 -10.82
C MET A 1 12.44 4.20 -9.32
N TRP A 2 11.52 4.95 -8.71
CA TRP A 2 11.53 5.24 -7.26
C TRP A 2 10.12 5.10 -6.67
N PHE A 3 9.99 4.36 -5.57
CA PHE A 3 8.72 4.23 -4.85
C PHE A 3 8.34 5.58 -4.23
N LYS A 4 7.04 5.89 -4.22
CA LYS A 4 6.51 7.15 -3.65
C LYS A 4 5.76 6.96 -2.36
N ASN A 5 5.36 5.73 -2.06
CA ASN A 5 4.80 5.33 -0.78
C ASN A 5 5.32 3.94 -0.44
N LEU A 6 5.19 3.53 0.81
CA LEU A 6 5.58 2.20 1.23
C LEU A 6 4.60 1.68 2.29
N GLN A 7 3.91 0.61 1.93
CA GLN A 7 3.19 -0.25 2.88
C GLN A 7 4.12 -1.42 3.20
N ILE A 8 4.50 -1.56 4.46
CA ILE A 8 5.52 -2.52 4.89
C ILE A 8 4.91 -3.73 5.59
N TYR A 9 5.46 -4.89 5.30
CA TYR A 9 5.05 -6.18 5.85
C TYR A 9 6.29 -7.03 6.12
N ARG A 10 6.12 -8.02 7.01
CA ARG A 10 7.15 -9.00 7.33
C ARG A 10 6.94 -10.31 6.58
N LEU A 11 8.07 -10.87 6.13
CA LEU A 11 8.22 -12.23 5.63
C LEU A 11 9.19 -12.98 6.55
N PRO A 12 9.20 -14.33 6.53
CA PRO A 12 10.25 -15.10 7.17
C PRO A 12 11.61 -14.69 6.63
N ALA A 13 12.61 -14.64 7.49
CA ALA A 13 13.98 -14.28 7.17
C ALA A 13 14.92 -15.42 7.60
N PRO A 14 15.53 -16.18 6.67
CA PRO A 14 15.37 -16.08 5.21
C PRO A 14 14.02 -16.62 4.73
N TRP A 15 13.50 -16.06 3.63
CA TRP A 15 12.32 -16.61 2.97
C TRP A 15 12.74 -17.80 2.09
N ALA A 16 12.10 -18.96 2.29
CA ALA A 16 12.55 -20.22 1.69
C ALA A 16 12.31 -20.37 0.18
N ILE A 17 11.45 -19.53 -0.42
CA ILE A 17 11.17 -19.57 -1.85
C ILE A 17 12.39 -19.10 -2.65
N THR A 18 12.69 -19.78 -3.75
CA THR A 18 13.76 -19.36 -4.68
C THR A 18 13.24 -18.36 -5.72
N LEU A 19 14.16 -17.62 -6.36
CA LEU A 19 13.82 -16.68 -7.43
C LEU A 19 13.03 -17.35 -8.58
N THR A 20 13.48 -18.53 -9.00
CA THR A 20 12.85 -19.30 -10.08
C THR A 20 11.45 -19.79 -9.68
N GLU A 21 11.30 -20.34 -8.47
CA GLU A 21 9.98 -20.77 -7.98
C GLU A 21 8.99 -19.60 -7.87
N LEU A 22 9.46 -18.42 -7.46
CA LEU A 22 8.64 -17.23 -7.42
C LEU A 22 8.20 -16.83 -8.85
N ASP A 23 9.12 -16.77 -9.82
CA ASP A 23 8.78 -16.44 -11.21
C ASP A 23 7.77 -17.42 -11.81
N ASP A 24 7.99 -18.73 -11.60
CA ASP A 24 7.10 -19.80 -12.05
C ASP A 24 5.71 -19.71 -11.42
N GLN A 25 5.62 -19.40 -10.12
CA GLN A 25 4.34 -19.21 -9.45
C GLN A 25 3.62 -17.97 -9.97
N LEU A 26 4.32 -16.83 -10.12
CA LEU A 26 3.76 -15.62 -10.72
C LEU A 26 3.28 -15.85 -12.15
N ALA A 27 3.97 -16.71 -12.92
CA ALA A 27 3.60 -17.03 -14.29
C ALA A 27 2.20 -17.65 -14.42
N ARG A 28 1.71 -18.34 -13.37
CA ARG A 28 0.36 -18.94 -13.30
C ARG A 28 -0.76 -17.89 -13.41
N ARG A 29 -0.46 -16.62 -13.11
CA ARG A 29 -1.41 -15.49 -13.20
C ARG A 29 -0.80 -14.30 -13.94
N ARG A 30 -0.15 -14.54 -15.10
CA ARG A 30 0.26 -13.45 -16.00
C ARG A 30 -0.95 -12.58 -16.38
N PHE A 31 -0.70 -11.29 -16.47
CA PHE A 31 -1.72 -10.31 -16.84
C PHE A 31 -2.30 -10.60 -18.22
N LEU A 32 -3.62 -10.60 -18.31
CA LEU A 32 -4.37 -10.63 -19.56
C LEU A 32 -5.25 -9.38 -19.64
N PRO A 33 -5.38 -8.74 -20.82
CA PRO A 33 -6.27 -7.61 -20.98
C PRO A 33 -7.73 -7.94 -20.61
N CYS A 34 -8.48 -6.94 -20.14
CA CYS A 34 -9.89 -7.10 -19.80
C CYS A 34 -10.71 -7.63 -20.98
N GLY A 35 -11.52 -8.66 -20.73
CA GLY A 35 -12.57 -9.08 -21.63
C GLY A 35 -13.57 -7.96 -21.96
N SER A 36 -14.38 -8.13 -23.02
CA SER A 36 -15.36 -7.12 -23.45
C SER A 36 -16.45 -6.83 -22.41
N GLN A 37 -16.75 -7.81 -21.55
CA GLN A 37 -17.76 -7.73 -20.49
C GLN A 37 -17.14 -7.72 -19.09
N GLU A 38 -15.82 -7.76 -18.99
CA GLU A 38 -15.09 -7.76 -17.72
C GLU A 38 -14.79 -6.33 -17.29
N ALA A 39 -15.23 -5.96 -16.09
CA ALA A 39 -15.05 -4.62 -15.57
C ALA A 39 -13.59 -4.32 -15.17
N GLU A 40 -12.85 -5.36 -14.76
CA GLU A 40 -11.47 -5.23 -14.30
C GLU A 40 -10.74 -6.57 -14.44
N SER A 41 -9.48 -6.52 -14.86
CA SER A 41 -8.55 -7.66 -14.90
C SER A 41 -7.28 -7.31 -14.12
N ARG A 42 -6.73 -8.29 -13.39
CA ARG A 42 -5.53 -8.16 -12.57
C ARG A 42 -4.60 -9.34 -12.84
N GLY A 43 -3.31 -9.08 -13.02
CA GLY A 43 -2.31 -10.14 -13.15
C GLY A 43 -0.88 -9.62 -13.22
N TRP A 44 0.09 -10.53 -13.16
CA TRP A 44 1.51 -10.21 -13.07
C TRP A 44 2.08 -9.76 -14.42
N ILE A 45 2.91 -8.72 -14.38
CA ILE A 45 3.62 -8.18 -15.53
C ILE A 45 5.11 -8.11 -15.21
N ALA A 46 5.95 -8.14 -16.25
CA ALA A 46 7.38 -7.84 -16.08
C ALA A 46 7.55 -6.41 -15.54
N PRO A 47 8.32 -6.19 -14.45
CA PRO A 47 8.47 -4.86 -13.85
C PRO A 47 9.01 -3.82 -14.84
N LEU A 48 9.87 -4.27 -15.78
CA LEU A 48 10.51 -3.48 -16.82
C LEU A 48 9.73 -3.45 -18.14
N GLY A 49 8.59 -4.15 -18.19
CA GLY A 49 7.74 -4.25 -19.37
C GLY A 49 8.16 -5.35 -20.36
N GLY A 50 7.39 -5.44 -21.45
CA GLY A 50 7.54 -6.51 -22.43
C GLY A 50 7.22 -7.90 -21.87
N ASP A 51 7.75 -8.92 -22.52
CA ASP A 51 7.58 -10.33 -22.17
C ASP A 51 8.73 -10.87 -21.29
N GLY A 52 9.35 -9.98 -20.51
CA GLY A 52 10.46 -10.32 -19.61
C GLY A 52 10.06 -11.19 -18.42
N PRO A 53 11.03 -11.47 -17.52
CA PRO A 53 10.77 -12.16 -16.26
C PRO A 53 9.80 -11.34 -15.39
N LEU A 54 8.98 -12.04 -14.61
CA LEU A 54 8.01 -11.43 -13.69
C LEU A 54 8.66 -11.01 -12.38
N VAL A 55 9.79 -11.62 -12.05
CA VAL A 55 10.67 -11.20 -10.95
C VAL A 55 11.93 -10.58 -11.52
N HIS A 56 12.13 -9.30 -11.22
CA HIS A 56 13.40 -8.63 -11.49
C HIS A 56 14.27 -8.66 -10.24
N SER A 57 15.53 -9.09 -10.36
CA SER A 57 16.43 -9.31 -9.23
C SER A 57 17.74 -8.54 -9.40
N ILE A 58 18.10 -7.73 -8.41
CA ILE A 58 19.36 -6.98 -8.35
C ILE A 58 19.88 -7.02 -6.91
N GLY A 59 21.12 -7.44 -6.69
CA GLY A 59 21.73 -7.44 -5.35
C GLY A 59 20.99 -8.27 -4.30
N GLY A 60 20.31 -9.36 -4.72
CA GLY A 60 19.48 -10.18 -3.83
C GLY A 60 18.11 -9.56 -3.48
N GLN A 61 17.80 -8.38 -4.03
CA GLN A 61 16.53 -7.69 -3.85
C GLN A 61 15.63 -7.96 -5.05
N TRP A 62 14.37 -8.29 -4.79
CA TRP A 62 13.43 -8.67 -5.85
C TRP A 62 12.34 -7.62 -6.03
N LEU A 63 11.96 -7.38 -7.28
CA LEU A 63 10.88 -6.50 -7.66
C LEU A 63 9.86 -7.28 -8.48
N ILE A 64 8.60 -7.17 -8.11
CA ILE A 64 7.46 -7.70 -8.85
C ILE A 64 6.48 -6.58 -9.17
N ALA A 65 5.66 -6.78 -10.20
CA ALA A 65 4.68 -5.79 -10.64
C ALA A 65 3.32 -6.41 -10.95
N LEU A 66 2.27 -5.86 -10.34
CA LEU A 66 0.89 -6.18 -10.65
C LEU A 66 0.35 -5.18 -11.69
N GLY A 67 -0.09 -5.69 -12.83
CA GLY A 67 -0.88 -4.95 -13.81
C GLY A 67 -2.36 -5.02 -13.46
N ILE A 68 -3.02 -3.86 -13.45
CA ILE A 68 -4.47 -3.76 -13.25
C ILE A 68 -5.04 -2.95 -14.41
N GLU A 69 -5.97 -3.54 -15.14
CA GLU A 69 -6.75 -2.86 -16.17
C GLU A 69 -8.20 -2.77 -15.73
N GLN A 70 -8.79 -1.58 -15.83
CA GLN A 70 -10.17 -1.33 -15.43
C GLN A 70 -10.92 -0.65 -16.58
N ARG A 71 -12.13 -1.13 -16.90
CA ARG A 71 -13.06 -0.43 -17.80
C ARG A 71 -13.69 0.76 -17.09
N LEU A 72 -13.57 1.92 -17.72
CA LEU A 72 -14.11 3.18 -17.24
C LEU A 72 -15.55 3.33 -17.68
N LEU A 73 -16.47 2.74 -16.91
CA LEU A 73 -17.91 2.93 -17.08
C LEU A 73 -18.51 3.52 -15.80
N PRO A 74 -18.52 4.86 -15.65
CA PRO A 74 -19.08 5.51 -14.48
C PRO A 74 -20.58 5.19 -14.33
N ALA A 75 -21.02 4.94 -13.09
CA ALA A 75 -22.43 4.66 -12.80
C ALA A 75 -23.36 5.83 -13.18
N SER A 76 -22.85 7.06 -13.25
CA SER A 76 -23.58 8.24 -13.74
C SER A 76 -23.96 8.11 -15.21
N VAL A 77 -23.06 7.60 -16.05
CA VAL A 77 -23.32 7.40 -17.49
C VAL A 77 -24.37 6.32 -17.71
N VAL A 78 -24.25 5.19 -16.99
CA VAL A 78 -25.26 4.11 -17.04
C VAL A 78 -26.62 4.61 -16.59
N ARG A 79 -26.66 5.41 -15.51
CA ARG A 79 -27.90 5.99 -15.00
C ARG A 79 -28.53 6.94 -16.00
N GLN A 80 -27.76 7.87 -16.56
CA GLN A 80 -28.27 8.83 -17.53
C GLN A 80 -28.91 8.13 -18.74
N VAL A 81 -28.20 7.19 -19.37
CA VAL A 81 -28.72 6.47 -20.54
C VAL A 81 -29.95 5.61 -20.19
N ALA A 82 -29.96 4.99 -19.00
CA ALA A 82 -31.12 4.23 -18.55
C ALA A 82 -32.33 5.12 -18.25
N ASP A 83 -32.12 6.29 -17.67
CA ASP A 83 -33.19 7.23 -17.37
C ASP A 83 -33.76 7.83 -18.67
N GLU A 84 -32.92 8.19 -19.65
CA GLU A 84 -33.34 8.62 -21.01
C GLU A 84 -34.20 7.55 -21.71
N ARG A 85 -33.76 6.28 -21.71
CA ARG A 85 -34.55 5.17 -22.26
C ARG A 85 -35.83 4.90 -21.49
N ALA A 86 -35.84 5.10 -20.18
CA ALA A 86 -37.03 4.93 -19.37
C ALA A 86 -38.09 5.98 -19.69
N GLU A 87 -37.70 7.22 -20.01
CA GLU A 87 -38.60 8.28 -20.48
C GLU A 87 -39.23 7.92 -21.83
N GLU A 88 -38.44 7.39 -22.77
CA GLU A 88 -38.95 6.91 -24.06
C GLU A 88 -39.97 5.78 -23.90
N ILE A 89 -39.67 4.78 -23.06
CA ILE A 89 -40.59 3.66 -22.80
C ILE A 89 -41.85 4.15 -22.08
N ALA A 90 -41.72 5.07 -21.12
CA ALA A 90 -42.86 5.62 -20.40
C ALA A 90 -43.78 6.44 -21.32
N ALA A 91 -43.23 7.19 -22.27
CA ALA A 91 -43.99 7.92 -23.27
C ALA A 91 -44.78 6.97 -24.20
N GLN A 92 -44.21 5.81 -24.54
CA GLN A 92 -44.88 4.80 -25.36
C GLN A 92 -45.97 4.01 -24.61
N GLN A 93 -45.74 3.68 -23.34
CA GLN A 93 -46.65 2.83 -22.55
C GLN A 93 -47.68 3.62 -21.72
N GLY A 94 -47.47 4.92 -21.54
CA GLY A 94 -48.37 5.81 -20.78
C GLY A 94 -48.17 5.78 -19.25
N TYR A 95 -47.18 5.06 -18.73
CA TYR A 95 -46.84 5.03 -17.31
C TYR A 95 -45.34 4.87 -17.06
N LYS A 96 -44.86 5.33 -15.91
CA LYS A 96 -43.44 5.26 -15.53
C LYS A 96 -43.01 3.84 -15.18
N LEU A 97 -41.76 3.48 -15.52
CA LEU A 97 -41.17 2.20 -15.15
C LEU A 97 -41.09 2.04 -13.63
N GLY A 98 -41.46 0.84 -13.16
CA GLY A 98 -41.29 0.45 -11.76
C GLY A 98 -39.82 0.22 -11.38
N ARG A 99 -39.55 0.10 -10.08
CA ARG A 99 -38.18 -0.09 -9.55
C ARG A 99 -37.45 -1.29 -10.13
N LYS A 100 -38.15 -2.41 -10.35
CA LYS A 100 -37.58 -3.63 -10.95
C LYS A 100 -37.20 -3.39 -12.41
N GLN A 101 -38.12 -2.86 -13.23
CA GLN A 101 -37.87 -2.54 -14.63
C GLN A 101 -36.72 -1.56 -14.82
N MET A 102 -36.61 -0.55 -13.95
CA MET A 102 -35.49 0.40 -13.97
C MET A 102 -34.14 -0.26 -13.61
N LYS A 103 -34.13 -1.21 -12.67
CA LYS A 103 -32.93 -1.98 -12.36
C LYS A 103 -32.50 -2.82 -13.56
N ASP A 104 -33.42 -3.57 -14.14
CA ASP A 104 -33.17 -4.43 -15.29
C ASP A 104 -32.69 -3.61 -16.51
N LEU A 105 -33.27 -2.41 -16.72
CA LEU A 105 -32.84 -1.49 -17.77
C LEU A 105 -31.41 -0.96 -17.55
N ARG A 106 -31.04 -0.64 -16.31
CA ARG A 106 -29.67 -0.21 -15.98
C ARG A 106 -28.65 -1.34 -16.20
N GLU A 107 -29.00 -2.58 -15.85
CA GLU A 107 -28.15 -3.75 -16.11
C GLU A 107 -27.97 -3.98 -17.62
N ALA A 108 -29.05 -3.87 -18.41
CA ALA A 108 -28.97 -3.98 -19.87
C ALA A 108 -28.11 -2.87 -20.49
N VAL A 109 -28.30 -1.61 -20.06
CA VAL A 109 -27.47 -0.48 -20.50
C VAL A 109 -26.00 -0.71 -20.11
N GLN A 110 -25.73 -1.22 -18.91
CA GLN A 110 -24.36 -1.52 -18.50
C GLN A 110 -23.71 -2.56 -19.41
N GLN A 111 -24.40 -3.66 -19.73
CA GLN A 111 -23.90 -4.71 -20.62
C GLN A 111 -23.65 -4.21 -22.05
N GLU A 112 -24.47 -3.27 -22.53
CA GLU A 112 -24.31 -2.64 -23.84
C GLU A 112 -23.12 -1.68 -23.88
N LEU A 113 -22.92 -0.90 -22.81
CA LEU A 113 -21.86 0.10 -22.74
C LEU A 113 -20.50 -0.49 -22.36
N MET A 114 -20.44 -1.64 -21.67
CA MET A 114 -19.20 -2.25 -21.19
C MET A 114 -18.15 -2.48 -22.31
N PRO A 115 -18.50 -3.05 -23.48
CA PRO A 115 -17.53 -3.25 -24.55
C PRO A 115 -16.98 -1.94 -25.13
N ARG A 116 -17.76 -0.86 -25.04
CA ARG A 116 -17.43 0.48 -25.57
C ARG A 116 -16.67 1.33 -24.56
N ALA A 117 -16.64 0.94 -23.29
CA ALA A 117 -15.94 1.66 -22.24
C ALA A 117 -14.43 1.64 -22.50
N PHE A 118 -13.79 2.80 -22.38
CA PHE A 118 -12.34 2.91 -22.41
C PHE A 118 -11.71 2.13 -21.25
N THR A 119 -10.53 1.55 -21.45
CA THR A 119 -9.78 0.94 -20.36
C THR A 119 -8.73 1.90 -19.81
N ARG A 120 -8.44 1.78 -18.52
CA ARG A 120 -7.32 2.44 -17.86
C ARG A 120 -6.43 1.38 -17.22
N ARG A 121 -5.15 1.43 -17.55
CA ARG A 121 -4.14 0.56 -16.95
C ARG A 121 -3.39 1.30 -15.84
N ARG A 122 -3.09 0.59 -14.77
CA ARG A 122 -2.17 1.01 -13.72
C ARG A 122 -1.24 -0.14 -13.37
N LYS A 123 -0.06 0.20 -12.89
CA LYS A 123 0.91 -0.76 -12.37
C LYS A 123 1.09 -0.51 -10.87
N MET A 124 1.25 -1.58 -10.12
CA MET A 124 1.61 -1.55 -8.71
C MET A 124 2.86 -2.37 -8.51
N TYR A 125 3.83 -1.85 -7.79
CA TYR A 125 5.11 -2.51 -7.57
C TYR A 125 5.23 -3.00 -6.13
N ALA A 126 5.90 -4.14 -5.95
CA ALA A 126 6.29 -4.62 -4.65
C ALA A 126 7.75 -5.04 -4.66
N TRP A 127 8.49 -4.55 -3.68
CA TRP A 127 9.86 -4.95 -3.38
C TRP A 127 9.86 -6.04 -2.30
N ILE A 128 10.68 -7.05 -2.49
CA ILE A 128 10.88 -8.16 -1.58
C ILE A 128 12.37 -8.22 -1.23
N ASP A 129 12.68 -8.20 0.08
CA ASP A 129 13.99 -8.53 0.63
C ASP A 129 13.89 -9.93 1.28
N PRO A 130 14.23 -11.00 0.55
CA PRO A 130 14.08 -12.37 1.05
C PRO A 130 15.04 -12.67 2.22
N GLU A 131 16.19 -12.00 2.28
CA GLU A 131 17.15 -12.15 3.38
C GLU A 131 16.78 -11.29 4.58
N GLY A 132 16.39 -10.03 4.34
CA GLY A 132 15.99 -9.09 5.40
C GLY A 132 14.56 -9.27 5.92
N GLY A 133 13.74 -10.10 5.27
CA GLY A 133 12.37 -10.41 5.67
C GLY A 133 11.38 -9.27 5.45
N TRP A 134 11.56 -8.48 4.37
CA TRP A 134 10.69 -7.35 4.06
C TRP A 134 9.86 -7.59 2.80
N LEU A 135 8.59 -7.19 2.85
CA LEU A 135 7.77 -6.93 1.67
C LEU A 135 7.29 -5.47 1.74
N GLY A 136 7.74 -4.64 0.80
CA GLY A 136 7.35 -3.25 0.67
C GLY A 136 6.50 -3.04 -0.58
N ILE A 137 5.29 -2.49 -0.45
CA ILE A 137 4.38 -2.24 -1.58
C ILE A 137 4.27 -0.74 -1.84
N ASP A 138 4.51 -0.31 -3.08
CA ASP A 138 4.32 1.09 -3.50
C ASP A 138 2.83 1.40 -3.65
N ALA A 139 2.18 1.70 -2.53
CA ALA A 139 0.77 1.99 -2.46
C ALA A 139 0.48 3.14 -1.48
N PRO A 140 -0.45 4.06 -1.81
CA PRO A 140 -0.74 5.24 -0.98
C PRO A 140 -1.54 4.93 0.30
N SER A 141 -1.99 3.68 0.47
CA SER A 141 -2.81 3.22 1.61
C SER A 141 -2.78 1.70 1.70
N GLN A 142 -2.99 1.16 2.90
CA GLN A 142 -3.17 -0.29 3.12
C GLN A 142 -4.25 -0.92 2.22
N THR A 143 -5.41 -0.28 2.05
CA THR A 143 -6.49 -0.79 1.17
C THR A 143 -6.02 -0.99 -0.28
N ARG A 144 -5.14 -0.12 -0.76
CA ARG A 144 -4.55 -0.27 -2.09
C ARG A 144 -3.50 -1.37 -2.11
N ALA A 145 -2.68 -1.53 -1.06
CA ALA A 145 -1.75 -2.64 -0.98
C ALA A 145 -2.45 -4.01 -0.96
N GLU A 146 -3.64 -4.10 -0.36
CA GLU A 146 -4.45 -5.33 -0.40
C GLU A 146 -4.82 -5.76 -1.83
N ASP A 147 -4.96 -4.84 -2.80
CA ASP A 147 -5.16 -5.20 -4.22
C ASP A 147 -4.00 -6.10 -4.72
N LEU A 148 -2.76 -5.85 -4.29
CA LEU A 148 -1.58 -6.65 -4.63
C LEU A 148 -1.48 -7.92 -3.78
N LEU A 149 -1.68 -7.80 -2.47
CA LEU A 149 -1.59 -8.93 -1.55
C LEU A 149 -2.64 -10.00 -1.84
N GLU A 150 -3.85 -9.61 -2.23
CA GLU A 150 -4.89 -10.54 -2.64
C GLU A 150 -4.42 -11.40 -3.83
N VAL A 151 -3.89 -10.77 -4.88
CA VAL A 151 -3.39 -11.49 -6.05
C VAL A 151 -2.18 -12.34 -5.67
N LEU A 152 -1.29 -11.86 -4.80
CA LEU A 152 -0.14 -12.63 -4.29
C LEU A 152 -0.59 -13.90 -3.56
N ARG A 153 -1.56 -13.79 -2.63
CA ARG A 153 -2.15 -14.95 -1.92
C ARG A 153 -2.83 -15.95 -2.86
N GLN A 154 -3.41 -15.47 -3.95
CA GLN A 154 -4.06 -16.31 -4.95
C GLN A 154 -3.08 -16.94 -5.95
N THR A 155 -1.83 -16.48 -5.96
CA THR A 155 -0.80 -16.93 -6.91
C THR A 155 0.22 -17.84 -6.27
N LEU A 156 0.65 -17.49 -5.05
CA LEU A 156 1.67 -18.25 -4.34
C LEU A 156 1.05 -19.43 -3.59
N ASP A 157 1.76 -20.55 -3.59
CA ASP A 157 1.36 -21.76 -2.85
C ASP A 157 1.33 -21.50 -1.33
N THR A 158 2.27 -20.69 -0.84
CA THR A 158 2.29 -20.18 0.54
C THR A 158 2.77 -18.73 0.58
N LEU A 159 2.09 -17.90 1.38
CA LEU A 159 2.50 -16.53 1.65
C LEU A 159 2.47 -16.28 3.17
N PRO A 160 3.59 -16.54 3.88
CA PRO A 160 3.72 -16.34 5.32
C PRO A 160 3.91 -14.85 5.67
N LEU A 161 2.89 -14.04 5.41
CA LEU A 161 2.93 -12.59 5.59
C LEU A 161 2.45 -12.17 6.99
N ALA A 162 3.19 -11.28 7.65
CA ALA A 162 2.77 -10.63 8.89
C ALA A 162 2.79 -9.10 8.76
N LEU A 163 2.00 -8.43 9.60
CA LEU A 163 2.08 -6.97 9.76
C LEU A 163 3.28 -6.63 10.63
N VAL A 164 3.96 -5.54 10.29
CA VAL A 164 4.99 -4.94 11.16
C VAL A 164 4.29 -4.35 12.37
N ARG A 165 4.64 -4.84 13.56
CA ARG A 165 4.13 -4.33 14.83
C ARG A 165 5.31 -3.90 15.68
N THR A 166 5.24 -2.71 16.25
CA THR A 166 6.28 -2.13 17.08
C THR A 166 5.84 -2.04 18.53
N GLU A 167 6.79 -2.05 19.46
CA GLU A 167 6.52 -1.93 20.91
C GLU A 167 5.86 -0.59 21.26
N ARG A 168 6.27 0.50 20.61
CA ARG A 168 5.63 1.82 20.73
C ARG A 168 4.73 2.07 19.54
N SER A 169 3.56 2.67 19.80
CA SER A 169 2.71 3.15 18.71
C SER A 169 3.39 4.37 18.04
N PRO A 170 3.26 4.52 16.71
CA PRO A 170 3.80 5.69 16.01
C PRO A 170 3.26 7.00 16.57
N VAL A 171 1.99 7.03 17.00
CA VAL A 171 1.36 8.23 17.59
C VAL A 171 2.09 8.66 18.86
N ALA A 172 2.36 7.73 19.77
CA ALA A 172 3.06 8.03 21.02
C ALA A 172 4.50 8.47 20.74
N ALA A 173 5.20 7.75 19.86
CA ALA A 173 6.57 8.09 19.49
C ALA A 173 6.67 9.49 18.87
N MET A 174 5.82 9.81 17.88
CA MET A 174 5.78 11.13 17.26
C MET A 174 5.43 12.24 18.25
N ALA A 175 4.55 11.97 19.22
CA ALA A 175 4.18 12.96 20.25
C ALA A 175 5.39 13.29 21.14
N ASP A 176 6.14 12.26 21.56
CA ASP A 176 7.36 12.43 22.35
C ASP A 176 8.43 13.20 21.57
N TRP A 177 8.62 12.89 20.28
CA TRP A 177 9.59 13.59 19.43
C TRP A 177 9.24 15.06 19.24
N LEU A 178 7.97 15.38 18.97
CA LEU A 178 7.49 16.76 18.85
C LEU A 178 7.56 17.52 20.19
N ALA A 179 7.29 16.86 21.31
CA ALA A 179 7.41 17.47 22.63
C ALA A 179 8.89 17.76 22.98
N GLY A 180 9.80 16.85 22.64
CA GLY A 180 11.24 17.02 22.81
C GLY A 180 11.86 18.02 21.84
N GLY A 181 11.29 18.16 20.64
CA GLY A 181 11.85 18.95 19.54
C GLY A 181 12.92 18.21 18.74
N GLU A 182 13.13 16.92 18.98
CA GLU A 182 14.11 16.08 18.30
C GLU A 182 13.58 14.67 18.08
N ALA A 183 13.96 14.04 16.97
CA ALA A 183 13.71 12.63 16.72
C ALA A 183 15.00 11.82 17.04
N PRO A 184 14.88 10.59 17.57
CA PRO A 184 16.02 9.77 17.96
C PRO A 184 16.75 9.18 16.75
N GLY A 185 18.00 8.75 16.96
CA GLY A 185 18.81 8.11 15.93
C GLY A 185 19.21 9.09 14.82
N ASN A 186 19.15 8.63 13.56
CA ASN A 186 19.49 9.44 12.39
C ASN A 186 18.26 10.12 11.77
N PHE A 187 17.19 10.32 12.55
CA PHE A 187 15.98 10.98 12.09
C PHE A 187 15.96 12.45 12.47
N THR A 188 15.54 13.30 11.55
CA THR A 188 15.27 14.72 11.78
C THR A 188 13.80 15.03 11.53
N ILE A 189 13.22 15.94 12.33
CA ILE A 189 11.82 16.36 12.18
C ILE A 189 11.74 17.43 11.10
N ASP A 190 10.90 17.20 10.09
CA ASP A 190 10.66 18.14 9.01
C ASP A 190 9.47 19.07 9.29
N GLN A 191 9.15 19.91 8.32
CA GLN A 191 8.24 21.05 8.46
C GLN A 191 6.73 20.75 8.25
N ASP A 192 6.37 19.48 8.17
CA ASP A 192 5.01 19.03 7.86
C ASP A 192 4.48 18.10 8.97
N CYS A 193 3.36 18.46 9.59
CA CYS A 193 2.74 17.67 10.65
C CYS A 193 1.22 17.81 10.63
N GLU A 194 0.51 16.77 11.05
CA GLU A 194 -0.94 16.79 11.26
C GLU A 194 -1.26 16.29 12.67
N LEU A 195 -1.94 17.11 13.47
CA LEU A 195 -2.41 16.81 14.81
C LEU A 195 -3.95 16.72 14.82
N ARG A 196 -4.52 15.72 15.47
CA ARG A 196 -5.99 15.53 15.59
C ARG A 196 -6.42 15.36 17.03
N SER A 197 -7.59 15.89 17.38
CA SER A 197 -8.18 15.66 18.70
C SER A 197 -8.66 14.21 18.84
N VAL A 198 -8.46 13.64 20.03
CA VAL A 198 -8.99 12.31 20.38
C VAL A 198 -10.50 12.36 20.66
N ALA A 199 -11.00 13.49 21.18
CA ALA A 199 -12.39 13.65 21.59
C ALA A 199 -13.32 14.15 20.48
N ASP A 200 -12.77 14.83 19.47
CA ASP A 200 -13.51 15.38 18.33
C ASP A 200 -12.78 15.04 17.03
N GLU A 201 -13.26 14.03 16.31
CA GLU A 201 -12.65 13.53 15.07
C GLU A 201 -12.51 14.60 13.97
N LYS A 202 -13.26 15.71 14.04
CA LYS A 202 -13.20 16.80 13.07
C LYS A 202 -12.16 17.86 13.42
N ALA A 203 -11.75 17.96 14.69
CA ALA A 203 -10.78 18.97 15.12
C ALA A 203 -9.36 18.52 14.76
N ALA A 204 -8.79 19.14 13.72
CA ALA A 204 -7.44 18.89 13.25
C ALA A 204 -6.66 20.19 13.03
N VAL A 205 -5.35 20.15 13.27
CA VAL A 205 -4.41 21.22 12.93
C VAL A 205 -3.36 20.62 12.00
N ARG A 206 -3.07 21.32 10.90
CA ARG A 206 -2.10 20.87 9.92
C ARG A 206 -1.09 21.96 9.65
N TYR A 207 0.18 21.62 9.88
CA TYR A 207 1.34 22.42 9.53
C TYR A 207 1.90 21.94 8.19
N VAL A 208 2.22 22.89 7.32
CA VAL A 208 2.79 22.63 6.00
C VAL A 208 3.90 23.64 5.78
N ARG A 209 5.13 23.17 5.58
CA ARG A 209 6.33 24.02 5.43
C ARG A 209 6.47 25.04 6.56
N HIS A 210 6.24 24.58 7.78
CA HIS A 210 6.37 25.37 9.00
C HIS A 210 7.35 24.72 9.98
N ALA A 211 8.19 25.52 10.64
CA ALA A 211 9.06 25.01 11.69
C ALA A 211 8.22 24.47 12.86
N LEU A 212 8.57 23.29 13.37
CA LEU A 212 7.81 22.59 14.41
C LEU A 212 8.45 22.67 15.80
N ASP A 213 9.46 23.53 15.95
CA ASP A 213 10.21 23.80 17.18
C ASP A 213 9.55 24.85 18.10
N GLY A 214 8.48 25.50 17.63
CA GLY A 214 7.73 26.50 18.39
C GLY A 214 6.81 25.94 19.48
N ASP A 215 6.46 26.78 20.45
CA ASP A 215 5.58 26.44 21.58
C ASP A 215 4.16 26.04 21.15
N ASP A 216 3.71 26.45 19.97
CA ASP A 216 2.35 26.18 19.46
C ASP A 216 2.05 24.68 19.30
N VAL A 217 3.02 23.92 18.78
CA VAL A 217 2.88 22.46 18.60
C VAL A 217 2.76 21.79 19.97
N ARG A 218 3.61 22.20 20.92
CA ARG A 218 3.56 21.70 22.31
C ARG A 218 2.23 22.03 22.98
N ALA A 219 1.73 23.25 22.79
CA ALA A 219 0.42 23.66 23.32
C ALA A 219 -0.72 22.81 22.75
N HIS A 220 -0.67 22.43 21.46
CA HIS A 220 -1.64 21.52 20.87
C HIS A 220 -1.56 20.09 21.44
N LEU A 221 -0.36 19.58 21.70
CA LEU A 221 -0.16 18.27 22.34
C LEU A 221 -0.72 18.27 23.78
N VAL A 222 -0.40 19.30 24.58
CA VAL A 222 -0.94 19.49 25.94
C VAL A 222 -2.47 19.62 25.91
N GLY A 223 -3.01 20.26 24.89
CA GLY A 223 -4.45 20.38 24.64
C GLY A 223 -5.13 19.07 24.18
N GLY A 224 -4.42 17.94 24.17
CA GLY A 224 -4.97 16.62 23.87
C GLY A 224 -5.10 16.29 22.38
N LYS A 225 -4.46 17.06 21.49
CA LYS A 225 -4.31 16.65 20.09
C LYS A 225 -3.12 15.70 19.97
N LEU A 226 -3.27 14.64 19.18
CA LEU A 226 -2.22 13.66 18.93
C LEU A 226 -1.75 13.72 17.47
N PRO A 227 -0.46 13.47 17.20
CA PRO A 227 0.06 13.46 15.85
C PRO A 227 -0.42 12.23 15.08
N THR A 228 -1.00 12.48 13.91
CA THR A 228 -1.42 11.42 12.98
C THR A 228 -0.52 11.34 11.75
N ARG A 229 0.26 12.40 11.50
CA ARG A 229 1.30 12.46 10.46
C ARG A 229 2.47 13.32 10.93
N LEU A 230 3.68 12.87 10.64
CA LEU A 230 4.91 13.64 10.85
C LEU A 230 5.85 13.41 9.68
N ALA A 231 6.32 14.50 9.07
CA ALA A 231 7.39 14.44 8.09
C ALA A 231 8.74 14.29 8.80
N LEU A 232 9.57 13.41 8.25
CA LEU A 232 10.87 13.05 8.77
C LEU A 232 11.85 12.93 7.61
N THR A 233 13.10 13.25 7.89
CA THR A 233 14.23 12.90 7.03
C THR A 233 15.15 11.92 7.77
N PHE A 234 15.61 10.90 7.08
CA PHE A 234 16.55 9.90 7.58
C PHE A 234 17.91 10.11 6.91
N ASP A 235 18.93 10.32 7.74
CA ASP A 235 20.35 10.41 7.36
C ASP A 235 20.64 11.48 6.29
N ASP A 236 19.79 12.51 6.18
CA ASP A 236 19.81 13.51 5.09
C ASP A 236 19.75 12.90 3.67
N ARG A 237 19.17 11.70 3.56
CA ARG A 237 19.13 10.89 2.32
C ARG A 237 17.74 10.48 1.91
N VAL A 238 16.82 10.27 2.85
CA VAL A 238 15.45 9.84 2.57
C VAL A 238 14.46 10.68 3.35
N SER A 239 13.59 11.41 2.66
CA SER A 239 12.49 12.15 3.26
C SER A 239 11.17 11.38 3.09
N PHE A 240 10.32 11.41 4.11
CA PHE A 240 9.02 10.75 4.08
C PHE A 240 8.06 11.31 5.14
N VAL A 241 6.82 10.85 5.12
CA VAL A 241 5.83 11.07 6.16
C VAL A 241 5.48 9.75 6.82
N LEU A 242 5.76 9.66 8.11
CA LEU A 242 5.24 8.60 8.96
C LEU A 242 3.79 8.91 9.34
N THR A 243 2.93 7.89 9.29
CA THR A 243 1.55 7.99 9.78
C THR A 243 1.34 7.20 11.06
N GLU A 244 0.23 7.47 11.74
CA GLU A 244 -0.24 6.71 12.91
C GLU A 244 -0.37 5.19 12.69
N LYS A 245 -0.48 4.75 11.42
CA LYS A 245 -0.64 3.34 11.02
C LYS A 245 0.67 2.68 10.55
N THR A 246 1.81 3.32 10.83
CA THR A 246 3.13 2.87 10.35
C THR A 246 3.21 2.82 8.82
N GLU A 247 2.44 3.69 8.14
CA GLU A 247 2.56 3.86 6.68
C GLU A 247 3.63 4.91 6.39
N ILE A 248 4.45 4.68 5.36
CA ILE A 248 5.41 5.65 4.86
C ILE A 248 4.82 6.29 3.60
N LYS A 249 4.58 7.60 3.63
CA LYS A 249 3.98 8.35 2.52
C LYS A 249 4.90 9.44 2.02
N ARG A 250 4.71 9.85 0.77
CA ARG A 250 5.55 10.89 0.14
C ARG A 250 7.05 10.56 0.28
N LEU A 251 7.38 9.28 0.10
CA LEU A 251 8.75 8.80 0.12
C LEU A 251 9.50 9.47 -1.03
N ASP A 252 10.60 10.14 -0.69
CA ASP A 252 11.50 10.73 -1.67
C ASP A 252 12.96 10.56 -1.24
N PHE A 253 13.76 10.05 -2.16
CA PHE A 253 15.19 9.90 -2.01
C PHE A 253 15.84 11.21 -2.42
N LEU A 254 16.65 11.81 -1.56
CA LEU A 254 17.19 13.14 -1.77
C LEU A 254 18.28 13.14 -2.85
N ASP A 255 18.66 14.32 -3.32
CA ASP A 255 19.55 14.48 -4.48
C ASP A 255 20.91 13.79 -4.27
N VAL A 256 21.43 13.79 -3.05
CA VAL A 256 22.67 13.06 -2.67
C VAL A 256 22.62 11.55 -2.98
N VAL A 257 21.43 10.97 -3.04
CA VAL A 257 21.21 9.57 -3.45
C VAL A 257 21.01 9.48 -4.96
N LYS A 258 20.19 10.37 -5.53
CA LYS A 258 19.84 10.34 -6.96
C LYS A 258 21.04 10.65 -7.86
N GLU A 259 21.93 11.56 -7.44
CA GLU A 259 23.15 11.93 -8.18
C GLU A 259 24.19 10.81 -8.25
N GLN A 260 24.01 9.71 -7.51
CA GLN A 260 24.86 8.52 -7.62
C GLN A 260 24.58 7.72 -8.90
N ILE A 261 23.45 7.98 -9.55
CA ILE A 261 23.15 7.43 -10.88
C ILE A 261 23.84 8.33 -11.90
N ASP A 262 24.80 7.78 -12.64
CA ASP A 262 25.39 8.48 -13.78
C ASP A 262 24.43 8.42 -14.96
N ASP A 263 23.59 9.46 -15.10
CA ASP A 263 22.62 9.61 -16.20
C ASP A 263 23.27 9.79 -17.59
N LYS A 264 24.60 9.67 -17.71
CA LYS A 264 25.31 9.67 -19.00
C LYS A 264 25.13 8.37 -19.79
N GLU A 265 24.65 7.29 -19.16
CA GLU A 265 24.27 6.07 -19.87
C GLU A 265 22.85 6.17 -20.46
N THR A 266 22.72 5.98 -21.77
CA THR A 266 21.43 6.03 -22.50
C THR A 266 20.59 4.75 -22.32
N ASP A 267 21.08 3.74 -21.60
CA ASP A 267 20.36 2.47 -21.42
C ASP A 267 19.34 2.59 -20.28
N ALA A 268 18.06 2.64 -20.66
CA ALA A 268 16.95 2.70 -19.72
C ALA A 268 16.90 1.52 -18.74
N GLN A 269 17.42 0.36 -19.15
CA GLN A 269 17.54 -0.83 -18.30
C GLN A 269 18.57 -0.59 -17.18
N ALA A 270 19.78 -0.15 -17.54
CA ALA A 270 20.84 0.14 -16.58
C ALA A 270 20.42 1.22 -15.57
N LEU A 271 19.78 2.30 -16.04
CA LEU A 271 19.24 3.35 -15.17
C LEU A 271 18.14 2.84 -14.23
N PHE A 272 17.32 1.90 -14.70
CA PHE A 272 16.31 1.26 -13.86
C PHE A 272 16.97 0.42 -12.75
N ASP A 273 17.94 -0.41 -13.11
CA ASP A 273 18.63 -1.33 -12.22
C ASP A 273 19.45 -0.57 -11.16
N ALA A 274 20.16 0.48 -11.58
CA ALA A 274 20.89 1.38 -10.67
C ALA A 274 19.94 2.08 -9.68
N GLY A 275 18.84 2.63 -10.17
CA GLY A 275 17.84 3.26 -9.31
C GLY A 275 17.18 2.28 -8.34
N PHE A 276 16.88 1.06 -8.78
CA PHE A 276 16.31 0.03 -7.92
C PHE A 276 17.31 -0.45 -6.85
N ALA A 277 18.58 -0.64 -7.20
CA ALA A 277 19.65 -0.99 -6.26
C ALA A 277 19.85 0.07 -5.18
N LEU A 278 19.92 1.35 -5.56
CA LEU A 278 20.05 2.46 -4.62
C LEU A 278 18.82 2.57 -3.71
N MET A 279 17.62 2.56 -4.29
CA MET A 279 16.36 2.62 -3.54
C MET A 279 16.26 1.52 -2.49
N THR A 280 16.54 0.27 -2.85
CA THR A 280 16.45 -0.86 -1.92
C THR A 280 17.57 -0.83 -0.89
N GLY A 281 18.78 -0.39 -1.24
CA GLY A 281 19.87 -0.15 -0.30
C GLY A 281 19.48 0.83 0.81
N GLU A 282 18.90 1.97 0.44
CA GLU A 282 18.40 2.96 1.41
C GLU A 282 17.25 2.43 2.27
N LEU A 283 16.29 1.72 1.67
CA LEU A 283 15.17 1.13 2.42
C LEU A 283 15.63 0.08 3.44
N ARG A 284 16.67 -0.70 3.12
CA ARG A 284 17.25 -1.69 4.05
C ARG A 284 17.94 -1.06 5.25
N LEU A 285 18.35 0.21 5.17
CA LEU A 285 18.86 0.98 6.30
C LEU A 285 17.71 1.67 7.05
N LEU A 286 16.79 2.30 6.32
CA LEU A 286 15.67 3.05 6.87
C LEU A 286 14.73 2.18 7.70
N LEU A 287 14.29 1.02 7.20
CA LEU A 287 13.23 0.25 7.84
C LEU A 287 13.62 -0.33 9.21
N PRO A 288 14.80 -0.96 9.39
CA PRO A 288 15.24 -1.39 10.71
C PRO A 288 15.43 -0.22 11.68
N ALA A 289 16.01 0.90 11.22
CA ALA A 289 16.19 2.09 12.05
C ALA A 289 14.84 2.69 12.50
N LEU A 290 13.86 2.75 11.60
CA LEU A 290 12.50 3.22 11.91
C LEU A 290 11.83 2.32 12.95
N VAL A 291 11.95 1.00 12.80
CA VAL A 291 11.44 0.05 13.77
C VAL A 291 12.10 0.21 15.14
N GLU A 292 13.42 0.40 15.17
CA GLU A 292 14.19 0.59 16.40
C GLU A 292 13.73 1.84 17.18
N VAL A 293 13.57 2.98 16.49
CA VAL A 293 13.09 4.22 17.15
C VAL A 293 11.63 4.12 17.62
N LEU A 294 10.85 3.23 17.02
CA LEU A 294 9.52 2.83 17.47
C LEU A 294 9.54 1.75 18.57
N GLY A 295 10.69 1.52 19.20
CA GLY A 295 10.85 0.60 20.34
C GLY A 295 11.17 -0.85 19.96
N GLY A 296 11.47 -1.12 18.68
CA GLY A 296 11.69 -2.47 18.18
C GLY A 296 10.40 -3.18 17.78
N GLU A 297 10.53 -4.35 17.16
CA GLU A 297 9.37 -5.17 16.78
C GLU A 297 8.78 -5.89 17.98
N LEU A 298 7.46 -5.81 18.10
CA LEU A 298 6.70 -6.62 19.02
C LEU A 298 6.89 -8.09 18.62
N LYS A 299 7.49 -8.89 19.49
CA LYS A 299 7.58 -10.33 19.27
C LYS A 299 6.16 -10.87 19.16
N ALA A 300 5.82 -11.48 18.03
CA ALA A 300 4.55 -12.17 17.89
C ALA A 300 4.41 -13.14 19.08
N ALA A 301 3.38 -12.95 19.90
CA ALA A 301 2.94 -14.02 20.78
C ALA A 301 2.68 -15.20 19.85
N VAL A 302 3.46 -16.27 20.01
CA VAL A 302 3.18 -17.52 19.33
C VAL A 302 1.77 -17.90 19.78
N ASP A 303 0.79 -17.72 18.91
CA ASP A 303 -0.53 -18.31 19.06
C ASP A 303 -0.30 -19.82 19.07
N THR A 304 -0.03 -20.32 20.27
CA THR A 304 -0.05 -21.74 20.56
C THR A 304 -1.50 -22.12 20.32
N PRO A 305 -1.82 -23.00 19.35
CA PRO A 305 -3.19 -23.42 19.17
C PRO A 305 -3.66 -23.97 20.50
N ALA A 306 -4.71 -23.35 21.05
CA ALA A 306 -5.32 -23.76 22.29
C ALA A 306 -5.60 -25.26 22.18
N THR A 307 -4.80 -26.05 22.90
CA THR A 307 -4.98 -27.48 23.00
C THR A 307 -6.36 -27.66 23.60
N GLY A 308 -7.26 -28.24 22.82
CA GLY A 308 -8.64 -28.44 23.21
C GLY A 308 -8.71 -29.04 24.61
N MET A 309 -9.25 -28.26 25.53
CA MET A 309 -9.59 -28.72 26.87
C MET A 309 -10.73 -29.73 26.68
N ALA A 310 -10.37 -31.01 26.58
CA ALA A 310 -11.33 -32.10 26.60
C ALA A 310 -12.05 -32.04 27.96
N ALA A 311 -13.31 -31.61 27.91
CA ALA A 311 -14.23 -31.72 29.02
C ALA A 311 -14.40 -33.20 29.38
N ALA A 312 -13.70 -33.65 30.43
CA ALA A 312 -14.01 -34.89 31.10
C ALA A 312 -15.32 -34.68 31.88
N ALA A 313 -16.43 -35.09 31.28
CA ALA A 313 -17.68 -35.32 31.99
C ALA A 313 -17.53 -36.60 32.83
N GLY A 314 -17.47 -36.43 34.14
CA GLY A 314 -17.60 -37.50 35.13
C GLY A 314 -18.48 -36.99 36.25
N ASP A 315 -19.77 -37.32 36.19
CA ASP A 315 -20.73 -37.11 37.27
C ASP A 315 -20.28 -37.87 38.54
N PRO A 316 -20.44 -37.28 39.74
CA PRO A 316 -20.28 -38.01 40.98
C PRO A 316 -21.59 -38.68 41.39
N PRO A 317 -21.51 -39.82 42.10
CA PRO A 317 -22.43 -40.03 43.20
C PRO A 317 -21.68 -40.33 44.51
N PHE A 318 -22.23 -39.73 45.57
CA PHE A 318 -21.92 -39.82 47.01
C PHE A 318 -20.92 -38.81 47.59
#